data_AF-A0A956ZHZ7-F1
#
_entry.id   AF-A0A956ZHZ7-F1
#
_cell.length_a   1.000
_cell.length_b   1.000
_cell.length_c   1.000
_cell.angle_alpha   90.00
_cell.angle_beta   90.00
_cell.angle_gamma   90.00
#
_symmetry.space_group_name_H-M   'P 1'
#
loop_
_entity.id
_entity.type
_entity.pdbx_description
1 polymer ?
#
loop_
_entity_poly.entity_id
_entity_poly.type
_entity_poly.pdbx_seq_one_letter_code
_entity_poly.pdbx_strand_id
1 'polypeptide(L)' 'MKKNWSKEALSNIANVVLSVDQKMTITAVNDACHKWGYEKEELVGLSFFNILAPQDIGSVSEEF' A
#
# COMPACT_ATOMS: atom_id res chain seq x y z
N MET A 1 -2.23 27.34 9.71
CA MET A 1 -2.71 26.04 9.18
C MET A 1 -1.58 25.39 8.39
N LYS A 2 -0.98 24.31 8.88
CA LYS A 2 -0.02 23.53 8.06
C LYS A 2 -0.85 22.71 7.08
N LYS A 3 -0.86 23.10 5.81
CA LYS A 3 -1.44 22.29 4.73
C LYS A 3 -0.61 21.00 4.64
N ASN A 4 -1.28 19.85 4.61
CA ASN A 4 -0.63 18.54 4.48
C ASN A 4 -0.65 18.12 3.00
N TRP A 5 0.06 18.87 2.15
CA TRP A 5 0.14 18.60 0.71
C TRP A 5 0.58 17.18 0.37
N SER A 6 1.34 16.53 1.26
CA SER A 6 1.78 15.14 1.11
C SER A 6 0.62 14.14 1.10
N LYS A 7 -0.39 14.29 1.95
CA LYS A 7 -1.55 13.37 1.97
C LYS A 7 -2.47 13.59 0.77
N GLU A 8 -2.71 14.86 0.41
CA GLU A 8 -3.53 15.22 -0.74
C GLU A 8 -2.87 14.82 -2.06
N ALA A 9 -1.55 14.98 -2.19
CA ALA A 9 -0.82 14.55 -3.37
C ALA A 9 -0.92 13.03 -3.57
N LEU A 10 -0.72 12.24 -2.51
CA LEU A 10 -0.79 10.78 -2.57
C LEU A 10 -2.19 10.26 -2.91
N SER A 11 -3.24 10.93 -2.42
CA SER A 11 -4.64 10.58 -2.73
C SER A 11 -4.99 10.82 -4.21
N ASN A 12 -4.35 11.79 -4.87
CA ASN A 12 -4.58 12.07 -6.30
C ASN A 12 -3.73 11.24 -7.26
N ILE A 13 -2.78 10.44 -6.77
CA ILE A 13 -1.98 9.56 -7.62
C ILE A 13 -2.88 8.43 -8.15
N ALA A 14 -2.85 8.25 -9.47
CA ALA A 14 -3.69 7.26 -10.15
C ALA A 14 -3.26 5.80 -9.86
N ASN A 15 -1.99 5.56 -9.53
CA ASN A 15 -1.49 4.25 -9.15
C ASN A 15 -1.67 3.99 -7.66
N VAL A 16 -1.70 2.71 -7.28
CA VAL A 16 -1.73 2.31 -5.88
C VAL A 16 -0.44 2.74 -5.21
N VAL A 17 -0.57 3.47 -4.12
CA VAL A 17 0.53 3.83 -3.23
C VAL A 17 0.16 3.37 -1.83
N LEU A 18 1.04 2.59 -1.22
CA LEU A 18 0.89 2.08 0.14
C LEU A 18 2.18 2.29 0.94
N SER A 19 2.03 2.33 2.26
CA SER A 19 3.16 2.31 3.20
C SER A 19 3.09 1.06 4.05
N VAL A 20 4.26 0.53 4.42
CA VAL A 20 4.40 -0.64 5.30
C VAL A 20 5.25 -0.30 6.52
N ASP A 21 5.06 -1.02 7.61
CA ASP A 21 5.98 -1.00 8.76
C ASP A 21 7.17 -1.97 8.55
N GLN A 22 8.05 -2.06 9.55
CA GLN A 22 9.23 -2.94 9.51
C GLN A 22 8.90 -4.45 9.44
N LYS A 23 7.65 -4.84 9.70
CA LYS A 23 7.16 -6.21 9.59
C LYS A 23 6.36 -6.42 8.30
N MET A 24 6.45 -5.49 7.37
CA MET A 24 5.69 -5.48 6.12
C MET A 24 4.17 -5.41 6.34
N THR A 25 3.71 -4.88 7.48
CA THR A 25 2.29 -4.63 7.73
C THR A 25 1.88 -3.35 7.03
N ILE A 26 0.85 -3.40 6.18
CA ILE A 26 0.32 -2.22 5.49
C ILE A 26 -0.26 -1.25 6.52
N THR A 27 0.25 -0.02 6.54
CA THR A 27 -0.14 1.04 7.50
C THR A 27 -1.03 2.11 6.88
N ALA A 28 -0.95 2.30 5.57
CA ALA A 28 -1.82 3.19 4.81
C ALA A 28 -1.82 2.80 3.33
N VAL A 29 -2.91 3.12 2.63
CA VAL A 29 -3.06 2.97 1.18
C VAL A 29 -3.95 4.08 0.63
N ASN A 30 -3.70 4.54 -0.60
CA ASN A 30 -4.53 5.54 -1.28
C ASN A 30 -5.79 4.92 -1.91
N ASP A 31 -6.72 5.76 -2.39
CA ASP A 31 -7.99 5.31 -3.02
C ASP A 31 -7.79 4.56 -4.34
N ALA A 32 -6.59 4.57 -4.92
CA ALA A 32 -6.33 3.79 -6.12
C ALA A 32 -6.41 2.27 -5.89
N CYS A 33 -6.41 1.79 -4.63
CA CYS A 33 -6.54 0.36 -4.30
C CYS A 33 -7.81 -0.29 -4.84
N HIS A 34 -8.89 0.46 -5.08
CA HIS A 34 -10.10 -0.07 -5.72
C HIS A 34 -9.81 -0.65 -7.13
N LYS A 35 -8.74 -0.20 -7.81
CA LYS A 35 -8.31 -0.78 -9.10
C LYS A 35 -7.78 -2.21 -8.96
N TRP A 36 -7.32 -2.59 -7.78
CA TRP A 36 -6.95 -3.97 -7.43
C TRP A 36 -8.14 -4.76 -6.88
N GLY A 37 -9.33 -4.14 -6.75
CA GLY A 37 -10.53 -4.79 -6.23
C GLY A 37 -10.63 -4.84 -4.71
N TYR A 38 -9.83 -4.03 -4.00
CA TYR A 38 -9.85 -3.96 -2.53
C TYR A 38 -10.38 -2.61 -2.03
N GLU A 39 -11.02 -2.66 -0.86
CA GLU A 39 -11.26 -1.50 0.00
C GLU A 39 -10.05 -1.24 0.92
N LYS A 40 -9.91 -0.01 1.40
CA LYS A 40 -8.75 0.39 2.23
C LYS A 40 -8.68 -0.42 3.52
N GLU A 41 -9.83 -0.63 4.15
CA GLU A 41 -9.99 -1.33 5.43
C GLU A 41 -9.66 -2.82 5.31
N GLU A 42 -9.73 -3.39 4.10
CA GLU A 42 -9.32 -4.77 3.84
C GLU A 42 -7.80 -4.92 3.78
N LEU A 43 -7.09 -3.87 3.35
CA LEU A 43 -5.64 -3.90 3.16
C LEU A 43 -4.88 -3.46 4.42
N VAL A 44 -5.35 -2.43 5.12
CA VAL A 44 -4.65 -1.89 6.30
C VAL A 44 -4.62 -2.93 7.41
N GLY A 45 -3.42 -3.25 7.92
CA GLY A 45 -3.19 -4.29 8.91
C GLY A 45 -2.86 -5.66 8.34
N LEU A 46 -3.01 -5.89 7.02
CA LEU A 46 -2.50 -7.10 6.38
C LEU A 46 -0.99 -7.02 6.16
N SER A 47 -0.35 -8.19 6.10
CA SER A 47 1.00 -8.29 5.56
C SER A 47 0.96 -8.01 4.05
N PHE A 48 1.89 -7.20 3.56
CA PHE A 48 2.06 -6.91 2.13
C PHE A 48 2.25 -8.18 1.29
N PHE A 49 2.89 -9.21 1.85
CA PHE A 49 3.09 -10.49 1.15
C PHE A 49 1.77 -11.24 0.88
N ASN A 50 0.68 -10.92 1.59
CA ASN A 50 -0.62 -11.57 1.36
C ASN A 50 -1.30 -11.10 0.07
N ILE A 51 -0.88 -9.96 -0.49
CA ILE A 51 -1.47 -9.39 -1.71
C ILE A 51 -0.54 -9.50 -2.93
N LEU A 52 0.65 -10.09 -2.75
CA LEU A 52 1.56 -10.41 -3.84
C LEU A 52 1.21 -11.77 -4.44
N ALA A 53 1.41 -11.90 -5.75
CA ALA A 53 1.34 -13.20 -6.37
C ALA A 53 2.49 -14.08 -5.84
N PRO A 54 2.28 -15.39 -5.58
CA PRO A 54 3.27 -16.25 -4.95
C PRO A 54 4.64 -16.24 -5.65
N GLN A 55 4.65 -16.14 -6.98
CA GLN A 55 5.88 -16.09 -7.78
C GLN A 55 6.72 -14.82 -7.55
N ASP A 56 6.13 -13.74 -7.05
CA ASP A 56 6.81 -12.44 -6.88
C ASP A 56 7.37 -12.26 -5.46
N ILE A 57 6.95 -13.10 -4.50
CA ILE A 57 7.32 -12.98 -3.07
C ILE A 57 8.84 -13.06 -2.89
N GLY A 58 9.52 -13.98 -3.59
CA GLY A 58 10.96 -14.18 -3.46
C GLY A 58 11.75 -12.93 -3.84
N SER A 59 11.53 -12.43 -5.05
CA SER A 59 12.23 -11.24 -5.56
C SER A 59 11.97 -10.01 -4.70
N VAL A 60 10.74 -9.79 -4.26
CA VAL A 60 10.41 -8.65 -3.37
C VAL A 60 11.10 -8.81 -2.01
N SER A 61 11.09 -10.01 -1.42
CA SER A 61 11.68 -10.22 -0.09
C SER A 61 13.20 -10.01 -0.04
N GLU A 62 13.89 -10.10 -1.17
CA GLU A 62 15.34 -9.84 -1.26
C GLU A 62 15.68 -8.35 -1.37
N GLU A 63 14.71 -7.51 -1.74
CA GLU A 63 14.89 -6.06 -1.91
C GLU A 63 14.64 -5.24 -0.62
N PHE A 64 14.09 -5.88 0.42
CA PHE A 64 13.72 -5.25 1.71
C PHE A 64 14.48 -5.88 2.89
#